data_AF-A0A3M1VLM1-F1
#
_entry.id   AF-A0A3M1VLM1-F1
#
_cell.length_a   1.000
_cell.length_b   1.000
_cell.length_c   1.000
_cell.angle_alpha   90.00
_cell.angle_beta   90.00
_cell.angle_gamma   90.00
#
_symmetry.space_group_name_H-M   'P 1'
#
loop_
_entity.id
_entity.type
_entity.pdbx_description
1 polymer ?
#
loop_
_entity_poly.entity_id
_entity_poly.type
_entity_poly.pdbx_seq_one_letter_code
_entity_poly.pdbx_strand_id
1 'polypeptide(L)' 'MGRVERTRELARRRHRREKLKKLRQKFRAAKSDAERQAIIEKVRKISPFVNLEAEEQPR' A
#
# COMPACT_ATOMS: atom_id res chain seq x y z
N MET A 1 -3.97 27.50 13.93
CA MET A 1 -3.61 26.06 13.96
C MET A 1 -3.91 25.28 12.66
N GLY A 2 -4.82 25.72 11.77
CA GLY A 2 -5.27 24.88 10.63
C GLY A 2 -4.24 24.55 9.52
N ARG A 3 -3.24 25.40 9.26
CA ARG A 3 -2.21 25.13 8.23
C ARG A 3 -1.29 23.96 8.62
N VAL A 4 -1.02 23.80 9.92
CA VAL A 4 -0.20 22.71 10.45
C VAL A 4 -0.95 21.37 10.40
N GLU A 5 -2.25 21.37 10.69
CA GLU A 5 -3.10 20.18 10.62
C GLU A 5 -3.25 19.66 9.19
N ARG A 6 -3.52 20.56 8.23
CA ARG A 6 -3.57 20.20 6.81
C ARG A 6 -2.24 19.65 6.31
N THR A 7 -1.12 20.24 6.68
CA THR A 7 0.21 19.72 6.31
C THR A 7 0.47 18.33 6.92
N ARG A 8 0.10 18.11 8.18
CA ARG A 8 0.21 16.79 8.84
C ARG A 8 -0.65 15.74 8.16
N GLU A 9 -1.88 16.11 7.78
CA GLU A 9 -2.77 15.22 7.03
C GLU A 9 -2.19 14.86 5.66
N LEU A 10 -1.71 15.86 4.90
CA LEU A 10 -1.06 15.65 3.61
C LEU A 10 0.18 14.75 3.75
N ALA A 11 0.98 14.93 4.79
CA ALA A 11 2.13 14.08 5.09
C ALA A 11 1.70 12.62 5.35
N ARG A 12 0.66 12.40 6.16
CA ARG A 12 0.10 11.04 6.40
C ARG A 12 -0.40 10.40 5.11
N ARG A 13 -1.09 11.16 4.25
CA ARG A 13 -1.58 10.68 2.95
C ARG A 13 -0.41 10.29 2.03
N ARG A 14 0.63 11.13 1.93
CA ARG A 14 1.84 10.85 1.13
C ARG A 14 2.57 9.62 1.64
N HIS A 15 2.81 9.53 2.95
CA HIS A 15 3.44 8.38 3.57
C HIS A 15 2.66 7.08 3.32
N ARG A 16 1.32 7.12 3.39
CA ARG A 16 0.47 5.96 3.05
C ARG A 16 0.67 5.53 1.59
N ARG A 17 0.69 6.48 0.65
CA ARG A 17 0.92 6.20 -0.78
C ARG A 17 2.30 5.59 -1.04
N GLU A 18 3.35 6.13 -0.42
CA GLU A 18 4.71 5.60 -0.53
C GLU A 18 4.82 4.18 0.04
N LYS A 19 4.20 3.93 1.19
CA LYS A 19 4.16 2.60 1.81
C LYS A 19 3.46 1.58 0.90
N LEU A 20 2.34 1.95 0.30
CA LEU A 20 1.65 1.10 -0.68
C LEU A 20 2.49 0.85 -1.93
N LYS A 21 3.19 1.88 -2.45
CA LYS A 21 4.11 1.73 -3.59
C LYS A 21 5.22 0.72 -3.28
N LYS A 22 5.84 0.80 -2.10
CA LYS A 22 6.86 -0.16 -1.65
C LYS A 22 6.30 -1.59 -1.53
N LEU A 23 5.08 -1.74 -0.99
CA LEU A 23 4.45 -3.06 -0.86
C LEU A 23 4.09 -3.65 -2.23
N ARG A 24 3.62 -2.85 -3.19
CA ARG A 24 3.41 -3.27 -4.59
C ARG A 24 4.69 -3.78 -5.24
N GLN A 25 5.80 -3.05 -5.07
CA GLN A 25 7.10 -3.48 -5.60
C GLN A 25 7.57 -4.80 -4.97
N LYS A 26 7.41 -4.94 -3.64
CA LYS A 26 7.72 -6.18 -2.94
C LYS A 26 6.84 -7.34 -3.39
N PHE A 27 5.56 -7.10 -3.63
CA PHE A 27 4.63 -8.12 -4.12
C PHE A 27 5.06 -8.66 -5.49
N ARG A 28 5.40 -7.76 -6.42
CA ARG A 28 5.92 -8.14 -7.74
C ARG A 28 7.25 -8.89 -7.70
N ALA A 29 8.09 -8.59 -6.72
CA ALA A 29 9.38 -9.25 -6.53
C ALA A 29 9.30 -10.56 -5.71
N ALA A 30 8.17 -10.82 -5.05
CA ALA A 30 7.99 -11.97 -4.18
C ALA A 30 7.92 -13.26 -5.01
N LYS A 31 8.79 -14.22 -4.66
CA LYS A 31 8.91 -15.51 -5.34
C LYS A 31 8.11 -16.62 -4.68
N SER A 32 7.74 -16.43 -3.40
CA SER A 32 7.00 -17.40 -2.60
C SER A 32 5.57 -16.91 -2.34
N ASP A 33 4.63 -17.84 -2.38
CA ASP A 33 3.21 -17.58 -2.09
C ASP A 33 3.00 -17.10 -0.65
N ALA A 34 3.81 -17.58 0.30
CA ALA A 34 3.76 -17.12 1.68
C ALA A 34 4.15 -15.64 1.81
N GLU A 35 5.14 -15.19 1.05
CA GLU A 35 5.55 -13.78 1.03
C GLU A 35 4.50 -12.89 0.39
N ARG A 36 3.88 -13.36 -0.71
CA ARG A 36 2.76 -12.68 -1.38
C ARG A 36 1.59 -12.49 -0.43
N GLN A 37 1.20 -13.54 0.30
CA GLN A 37 0.11 -13.49 1.27
C GLN A 37 0.39 -12.51 2.41
N ALA A 38 1.60 -12.56 2.99
CA ALA A 38 2.00 -11.63 4.05
C ALA A 38 1.97 -10.16 3.59
N ILE A 39 2.32 -9.89 2.32
CA ILE A 39 2.24 -8.55 1.75
C ILE A 39 0.78 -8.13 1.54
N ILE A 40 -0.07 -9.01 1.03
CA ILE A 40 -1.51 -8.75 0.86
C ILE A 40 -2.17 -8.39 2.19
N GLU A 41 -1.93 -9.18 3.25
CA GLU A 41 -2.47 -8.90 4.58
C GLU A 41 -2.02 -7.51 5.10
N LYS A 42 -0.75 -7.18 4.88
CA LYS A 42 -0.19 -5.89 5.28
C LYS A 42 -0.82 -4.74 4.52
N VAL A 43 -1.15 -4.94 3.24
CA VAL A 43 -1.81 -3.94 2.39
C VAL A 43 -3.27 -3.77 2.82
N ARG A 44 -4.01 -4.87 3.04
CA ARG A 44 -5.41 -4.84 3.53
C ARG A 44 -5.55 -4.08 4.85
N LYS A 45 -4.59 -4.24 5.78
CA LYS A 45 -4.54 -3.47 7.04
C LYS A 45 -4.33 -1.97 6.84
N ILE A 46 -3.64 -1.55 5.77
CA ILE A 46 -3.36 -0.13 5.49
C ILE A 46 -4.50 0.52 4.71
N SER A 47 -5.07 -0.22 3.75
CA SER A 47 -6.13 0.24 2.88
C SER A 47 -6.99 -0.94 2.46
N PRO A 48 -8.22 -1.06 2.99
CA PRO A 48 -9.14 -2.16 2.67
C PRO A 48 -9.48 -2.24 1.17
N PHE A 49 -9.43 -1.10 0.48
CA PHE A 49 -9.81 -0.98 -0.94
C PHE A 49 -8.69 -1.29 -1.93
N VAL A 50 -7.45 -1.50 -1.47
CA VAL A 50 -6.34 -1.82 -2.39
C VAL A 50 -6.24 -3.34 -2.50
N ASN A 51 -6.65 -3.86 -3.66
CA ASN A 51 -6.49 -5.27 -3.98
C ASN A 51 -5.34 -5.44 -4.96
N LEU A 52 -4.21 -5.97 -4.47
CA LEU A 52 -3.01 -6.18 -5.29
C LEU A 52 -3.18 -7.29 -6.33
N GLU A 53 -4.00 -8.30 -6.02
CA GLU A 53 -4.26 -9.43 -6.92
C GLU A 53 -5.06 -8.95 -8.15
N ALA A 54 -6.02 -8.04 -7.93
CA ALA A 54 -6.81 -7.43 -9.02
C ALA A 54 -6.02 -6.41 -9.85
N GLU A 55 -4.92 -5.84 -9.32
CA GLU A 55 -4.05 -4.90 -10.04
C GLU A 55 -3.04 -5.61 -10.97
N GLU A 56 -2.77 -6.91 -10.75
CA GLU A 56 -1.82 -7.69 -11.55
C GLU A 56 -2.46 -8.35 -12.77
N GLN A 57 -3.78 -8.52 -12.78
CA GLN A 57 -4.50 -8.97 -13.97
C GLN A 57 -4.61 -7.79 -14.97
N PRO A 58 -3.95 -7.85 -16.15
CA PRO A 58 -4.25 -6.91 -17.21
C PRO A 58 -5.71 -7.10 -17.63
N ARG A 59 -6.44 -5.99 -17.78
CA ARG A 59 -7.74 -5.99 -18.46
C ARG A 59 -7.58 -6.42 -19.91
#